data_AF-A0A949MKT4-F1
#
_entry.id   AF-A0A949MKT4-F1
#
_cell.length_a   1.000
_cell.length_b   1.000
_cell.length_c   1.000
_cell.angle_alpha   90.00
_cell.angle_beta   90.00
_cell.angle_gamma   90.00
#
_symmetry.space_group_name_H-M   'P 1'
#
loop_
_entity.id
_entity.type
_entity.pdbx_description
1 polymer ?
#
loop_
_entity_poly.entity_id
_entity_poly.type
_entity_poly.pdbx_seq_one_letter_code
_entity_poly.pdbx_strand_id
1 'polypeptide(L)'
;MPMQTQGYACARCTHYIEPNSKFCGNCGGAASLDMRIQAHQPYAQTAARVASNLANLQAESFYREQLLSTPSFAAPQRKNKPVPPEIRDEMTSIITLLVRERFFLIMHYCIFLITNLIGFAMAFKCYAEYIGDDVTKTMVASTPLLFINLVALCCLVPIKGTKGEIARLKDRMTNLKLRLEFDSII
;
A
#
# COMPACT_ATOMS: atom_id res chain seq x y z
N MET A 1 -42.82 -6.68 -26.54
CA MET A 1 -41.95 -6.69 -25.35
C MET A 1 -40.96 -5.54 -25.50
N PRO A 2 -40.98 -4.49 -24.65
CA PRO A 2 -40.03 -3.39 -24.78
C PRO A 2 -38.64 -3.84 -24.27
N MET A 3 -37.64 -3.89 -25.16
CA MET A 3 -36.24 -4.01 -24.77
C MET A 3 -35.82 -2.69 -24.10
N GLN A 4 -35.50 -2.73 -22.81
CA GLN A 4 -34.87 -1.61 -22.12
C GLN A 4 -33.40 -1.52 -22.58
N THR A 5 -33.12 -0.59 -23.50
CA THR A 5 -31.76 -0.22 -23.88
C THR A 5 -31.11 0.55 -22.72
N GLN A 6 -30.21 -0.11 -21.99
CA GLN A 6 -29.38 0.52 -20.98
C GLN A 6 -28.34 1.42 -21.68
N GLY A 7 -28.48 2.74 -21.51
CA GLY A 7 -27.44 3.70 -21.89
C GLY A 7 -26.43 3.92 -20.76
N TYR A 8 -25.21 4.29 -21.11
CA TYR A 8 -24.12 4.55 -20.16
C TYR A 8 -23.72 6.03 -20.21
N ALA A 9 -23.29 6.59 -19.08
CA ALA A 9 -22.83 7.99 -18.98
C ALA A 9 -21.32 8.11 -19.21
N CYS A 10 -20.89 9.18 -19.87
CA CYS A 10 -19.46 9.43 -20.11
C CYS A 10 -18.70 9.68 -18.80
N ALA A 11 -17.58 8.97 -18.58
CA ALA A 11 -16.72 9.17 -17.41
C ALA A 11 -16.07 10.56 -17.32
N ARG A 12 -15.98 11.31 -18.44
CA ARG A 12 -15.36 12.64 -18.48
C ARG A 12 -16.35 13.79 -18.34
N CYS A 13 -17.49 13.71 -19.01
CA CYS A 13 -18.44 14.83 -19.12
C CYS A 13 -19.88 14.48 -18.75
N THR A 14 -20.11 13.26 -18.21
CA THR A 14 -21.41 12.71 -17.79
C THR A 14 -22.52 12.71 -18.84
N HIS A 15 -22.22 13.13 -20.07
CA HIS A 15 -23.15 13.11 -21.20
C HIS A 15 -23.58 11.67 -21.53
N TYR A 16 -24.85 11.50 -21.88
CA TYR A 16 -25.42 10.23 -22.33
C TYR A 16 -24.68 9.75 -23.60
N ILE A 17 -24.26 8.48 -23.59
CA ILE A 17 -23.61 7.83 -24.71
C ILE A 17 -24.59 6.81 -25.31
N GLU A 18 -24.86 6.92 -26.61
CA GLU A 18 -25.75 5.98 -27.30
C GLU A 18 -25.17 4.55 -27.25
N PRO A 19 -26.02 3.54 -27.01
CA PRO A 19 -25.59 2.15 -27.04
C PRO A 19 -25.01 1.82 -28.43
N ASN A 20 -23.77 1.31 -28.46
CA ASN A 20 -22.90 1.04 -29.62
C ASN A 20 -21.97 2.17 -30.10
N SER A 21 -21.98 3.35 -29.49
CA SER A 21 -20.99 4.38 -29.82
C SER A 21 -19.66 4.14 -29.10
N LYS A 22 -18.53 4.14 -29.84
CA LYS A 22 -17.18 3.92 -29.29
C LYS A 22 -16.62 5.15 -28.58
N PHE A 23 -17.17 6.33 -28.87
CA PHE A 23 -16.71 7.62 -28.38
C PHE A 23 -17.89 8.47 -27.93
N CYS A 24 -17.69 9.29 -26.90
CA CYS A 24 -18.66 10.29 -26.50
C CYS A 24 -18.76 11.40 -27.57
N GLY A 25 -19.97 11.65 -28.10
CA GLY A 25 -20.20 12.69 -29.09
C GLY A 25 -19.93 14.12 -28.62
N ASN A 26 -19.90 14.36 -27.31
CA ASN A 26 -19.64 15.69 -26.74
C ASN A 26 -18.14 15.96 -26.53
N CYS A 27 -17.40 15.02 -25.92
CA CYS A 27 -16.00 15.26 -25.51
C CYS A 27 -14.96 14.38 -26.21
N GLY A 28 -15.37 13.53 -27.15
CA GLY A 28 -14.48 12.59 -27.87
C GLY A 28 -13.83 11.51 -26.99
N GLY A 29 -14.24 11.39 -25.72
CA GLY A 29 -13.68 10.40 -24.79
C GLY A 29 -14.07 8.98 -25.19
N ALA A 30 -13.11 8.05 -25.18
CA ALA A 30 -13.38 6.64 -25.40
C ALA A 30 -14.34 6.10 -24.33
N ALA A 31 -15.35 5.36 -24.76
CA ALA A 31 -16.25 4.68 -23.82
C ALA A 31 -15.44 3.60 -23.08
N SER A 32 -15.29 3.75 -21.75
CA SER A 32 -14.63 2.71 -20.93
C SER A 32 -15.56 1.50 -20.85
N LEU A 33 -15.28 0.47 -21.63
CA LEU A 33 -16.08 -0.76 -21.71
C LEU A 33 -15.89 -1.70 -20.50
N ASP A 34 -15.14 -1.27 -19.48
CA ASP A 34 -14.69 -2.11 -18.35
C ASP A 34 -15.62 -2.12 -17.13
N MET A 35 -16.86 -1.63 -17.24
CA MET A 35 -17.90 -1.97 -16.25
C MET A 35 -18.71 -3.20 -16.67
N ARG A 36 -18.02 -4.30 -17.02
CA ARG A 36 -18.59 -5.64 -16.80
C ARG A 36 -18.44 -5.96 -15.33
N ILE A 37 -19.51 -5.64 -14.62
CA ILE A 37 -19.73 -5.85 -13.18
C ILE A 37 -19.20 -7.22 -12.75
N GLN A 38 -18.20 -7.18 -11.87
CA GLN A 38 -17.77 -8.26 -10.99
C GLN A 38 -18.94 -8.65 -10.07
N ALA A 39 -19.80 -9.55 -10.54
CA ALA A 39 -20.78 -10.21 -9.69
C ALA A 39 -20.10 -11.41 -9.00
N HIS A 40 -19.29 -11.14 -7.97
CA HIS A 40 -19.01 -12.03 -6.84
C HIS A 40 -17.92 -11.41 -5.95
N GLN A 41 -18.32 -10.44 -5.11
CA GLN A 41 -17.56 -10.14 -3.89
C GLN A 41 -18.50 -10.14 -2.69
N PRO A 42 -18.08 -10.74 -1.56
CA PRO A 42 -18.91 -10.85 -0.36
C PRO A 42 -19.20 -9.46 0.24
N TYR A 43 -20.49 -9.20 0.45
CA TYR A 43 -21.13 -7.96 0.87
C TYR A 43 -20.51 -7.25 2.09
N ALA A 44 -19.72 -7.96 2.91
CA ALA A 44 -19.11 -7.43 4.12
C ALA A 44 -17.85 -6.55 3.86
N GLN A 45 -17.08 -6.80 2.79
CA GLN A 45 -15.87 -6.00 2.49
C GLN A 45 -16.18 -4.70 1.73
N THR A 46 -17.32 -4.64 1.04
CA THR A 46 -17.74 -3.46 0.28
C THR A 46 -18.19 -2.34 1.18
N ALA A 47 -18.91 -2.63 2.28
CA ALA A 47 -19.39 -1.60 3.22
C ALA A 47 -18.25 -0.83 3.89
N ALA A 48 -17.18 -1.53 4.32
CA ALA A 48 -16.02 -0.90 4.95
C ALA A 48 -15.23 -0.02 3.96
N ARG A 49 -15.08 -0.46 2.71
CA ARG A 49 -14.42 0.33 1.65
C ARG A 49 -15.26 1.52 1.19
N VAL A 50 -16.58 1.37 1.13
CA VAL A 50 -17.49 2.47 0.79
C VAL A 50 -17.50 3.50 1.92
N ALA A 51 -17.50 3.09 3.18
CA ALA A 51 -17.39 4.00 4.33
C ALA A 51 -16.05 4.76 4.35
N SER A 52 -14.92 4.10 4.08
CA SER A 52 -13.62 4.77 4.00
C SER A 52 -13.53 5.72 2.79
N ASN A 53 -14.13 5.35 1.66
CA ASN A 53 -14.16 6.20 0.47
C ASN A 53 -15.09 7.41 0.67
N LEU A 54 -16.22 7.26 1.37
CA LEU A 54 -17.08 8.39 1.74
C LEU A 54 -16.38 9.35 2.71
N ALA A 55 -15.64 8.83 3.69
CA ALA A 55 -14.87 9.67 4.61
C ALA A 55 -13.78 10.47 3.89
N ASN A 56 -13.10 9.86 2.91
CA ASN A 56 -12.11 10.56 2.07
C ASN A 56 -12.76 11.59 1.14
N LEU A 57 -13.92 11.29 0.56
CA LEU A 57 -14.66 12.23 -0.29
C LEU A 57 -15.22 13.42 0.51
N GLN A 58 -15.67 13.20 1.74
CA GLN A 58 -16.10 14.26 2.65
C GLN A 58 -14.92 15.15 3.10
N ALA A 59 -13.75 14.55 3.34
CA ALA A 59 -12.53 15.30 3.62
C ALA A 59 -12.09 16.14 2.41
N GLU A 60 -12.17 15.60 1.19
CA GLU A 60 -11.89 16.34 -0.04
C GLU A 60 -12.89 17.48 -0.28
N SER A 61 -14.19 17.27 -0.04
CA SER A 61 -15.19 18.32 -0.23
C SER A 61 -14.98 19.48 0.75
N PHE A 62 -14.65 19.17 2.01
CA PHE A 62 -14.36 20.19 3.03
C PHE A 62 -13.09 20.98 2.70
N TYR A 63 -12.03 20.32 2.23
CA TYR A 63 -10.81 21.00 1.76
C TYR A 63 -11.06 21.90 0.54
N ARG A 64 -11.93 21.45 -0.38
CA ARG A 64 -12.25 22.19 -1.61
C ARG A 64 -13.07 23.45 -1.32
N GLU A 65 -13.99 23.38 -0.37
CA GLU A 65 -14.78 24.53 0.08
C GLU A 65 -13.91 25.56 0.83
N GLN A 66 -12.93 25.08 1.61
CA GLN A 66 -11.96 25.95 2.28
C GLN A 66 -10.99 26.63 1.29
N LEU A 67 -10.63 25.96 0.18
CA LEU A 67 -9.86 26.53 -0.93
C LEU A 67 -10.63 27.58 -1.75
N LEU A 68 -11.96 27.55 -1.75
CA LEU A 68 -12.81 28.56 -2.40
C LEU A 68 -12.94 29.85 -1.58
N SER A 69 -12.69 29.77 -0.27
CA SER A 69 -12.78 30.92 0.65
C SER A 69 -11.47 31.72 0.76
N THR A 70 -10.37 31.26 0.16
CA THR A 70 -9.14 32.05 0.09
C THR A 70 -9.27 33.14 -0.98
N PRO A 71 -9.09 34.43 -0.66
CA PRO A 71 -9.17 35.51 -1.62
C PRO A 71 -8.14 35.31 -2.74
N SER A 72 -8.53 35.63 -3.98
CA SER A 72 -7.79 35.39 -5.24
C SER A 72 -6.33 35.85 -5.25
N PHE A 73 -5.91 36.71 -4.31
CA PHE A 73 -4.53 37.13 -4.13
C PHE A 73 -3.60 36.01 -3.60
N ALA A 74 -4.17 35.01 -2.91
CA ALA A 74 -3.47 33.84 -2.39
C ALA A 74 -3.80 32.55 -3.16
N ALA A 75 -4.50 32.65 -4.30
CA ALA A 75 -4.66 31.50 -5.18
C ALA A 75 -3.26 31.09 -5.66
N PRO A 76 -2.75 29.91 -5.29
CA PRO A 76 -1.43 29.50 -5.70
C PRO A 76 -1.48 29.35 -7.22
N GLN A 77 -0.95 30.34 -7.94
CA GLN A 77 -0.65 30.17 -9.36
C GLN A 77 0.49 29.16 -9.43
N ARG A 78 0.16 27.88 -9.29
CA ARG A 78 1.05 26.77 -9.60
C ARG A 78 1.28 26.82 -11.09
N LYS A 79 2.21 27.67 -11.53
CA LYS A 79 2.87 27.50 -12.82
C LYS A 79 3.51 26.13 -12.71
N ASN A 80 2.92 25.14 -13.40
CA ASN A 80 3.46 23.80 -13.53
C ASN A 80 4.79 23.91 -14.28
N LYS A 81 5.85 24.38 -13.60
CA LYS A 81 7.21 24.29 -14.11
C LYS A 81 7.48 22.78 -14.25
N PRO A 82 7.91 22.31 -15.44
CA PRO A 82 8.25 20.91 -15.61
C PRO A 82 9.37 20.56 -14.63
N VAL A 83 9.14 19.57 -13.77
CA VAL A 83 10.13 19.06 -12.81
C VAL A 83 11.37 18.62 -13.58
N PRO A 84 12.58 19.07 -13.19
CA PRO A 84 13.81 18.71 -13.89
C PRO A 84 14.00 17.18 -13.89
N PRO A 85 14.49 16.60 -14.99
CA PRO A 85 14.59 15.15 -15.16
C PRO A 85 15.52 14.50 -14.11
N GLU A 86 16.58 15.19 -13.70
CA GLU A 86 17.53 14.72 -12.68
C GLU A 86 16.85 14.37 -11.35
N ILE A 87 15.91 15.21 -10.89
CA ILE A 87 15.18 14.98 -9.63
C ILE A 87 14.22 13.79 -9.75
N ARG A 88 13.65 13.57 -10.95
CA ARG A 88 12.79 12.40 -11.20
C ARG A 88 13.57 11.10 -11.14
N ASP A 89 14.78 11.09 -11.70
CA ASP A 89 15.65 9.92 -11.70
C ASP A 89 16.14 9.61 -10.28
N GLU A 90 16.49 10.63 -9.49
CA GLU A 90 16.80 10.44 -8.07
C GLU A 90 15.60 9.90 -7.27
N MET A 91 14.40 10.43 -7.51
CA MET A 91 13.21 10.00 -6.78
C MET A 91 12.83 8.55 -7.12
N THR A 92 12.90 8.15 -8.39
CA THR A 92 12.69 6.75 -8.79
C THR A 92 13.76 5.83 -8.21
N SER A 93 15.02 6.24 -8.18
CA SER A 93 16.12 5.52 -7.52
C SER A 93 15.86 5.30 -6.02
N ILE A 94 15.44 6.34 -5.27
CA ILE A 94 15.12 6.21 -3.85
C ILE A 94 13.91 5.28 -3.63
N ILE A 95 12.89 5.36 -4.48
CA ILE A 95 11.71 4.49 -4.39
C ILE A 95 12.10 3.02 -4.59
N THR A 96 12.95 2.71 -5.58
CA THR A 96 13.39 1.33 -5.82
C THR A 96 14.20 0.77 -4.63
N LEU A 97 15.09 1.58 -4.04
CA LEU A 97 15.81 1.21 -2.82
C LEU A 97 14.86 0.96 -1.64
N LEU A 98 13.86 1.81 -1.43
CA LEU A 98 12.85 1.62 -0.38
C LEU A 98 12.05 0.33 -0.56
N VAL A 99 11.67 0.00 -1.79
CA VAL A 99 10.93 -1.24 -2.10
C VAL A 99 11.80 -2.45 -1.81
N ARG A 100 13.08 -2.42 -2.21
CA ARG A 100 14.05 -3.49 -1.92
C ARG A 100 14.19 -3.74 -0.43
N GLU A 101 14.40 -2.69 0.37
CA GLU A 101 14.54 -2.79 1.82
C GLU A 101 13.26 -3.34 2.50
N ARG A 102 12.09 -2.91 2.04
CA ARG A 102 10.81 -3.45 2.55
C ARG A 102 10.65 -4.93 2.23
N PHE A 103 11.00 -5.34 1.01
CA PHE A 103 10.92 -6.74 0.62
C PHE A 103 11.87 -7.60 1.45
N PHE A 104 13.09 -7.11 1.68
CA PHE A 104 14.07 -7.77 2.54
C PHE A 104 13.56 -7.96 3.97
N LEU A 105 12.94 -6.93 4.55
CA LEU A 105 12.34 -7.00 5.89
C LEU A 105 11.19 -8.01 5.96
N ILE A 106 10.28 -7.99 4.98
CA ILE A 106 9.17 -8.95 4.90
C ILE A 106 9.70 -10.38 4.79
N MET A 107 10.68 -10.60 3.91
CA MET A 107 11.30 -11.92 3.69
C MET A 107 11.95 -12.47 4.97
N HIS A 108 12.72 -11.65 5.71
CA HIS A 108 13.31 -12.05 6.98
C HIS A 108 12.25 -12.34 8.04
N TYR A 109 11.19 -11.54 8.09
CA TYR A 109 10.08 -11.76 9.01
C TYR A 109 9.34 -13.08 8.71
N CYS A 110 9.13 -13.39 7.43
CA CYS A 110 8.54 -14.67 7.01
C CYS A 110 9.43 -15.86 7.41
N ILE A 111 10.75 -15.78 7.18
CA ILE A 111 11.68 -16.85 7.58
C ILE A 111 11.68 -17.02 9.10
N PHE A 112 11.70 -15.92 9.85
CA PHE A 112 11.63 -15.92 11.32
C PHE A 112 10.36 -16.62 11.81
N LEU A 113 9.20 -16.31 11.20
CA LEU A 113 7.92 -16.90 11.58
C LEU A 113 7.89 -18.40 11.26
N ILE A 114 8.30 -18.79 10.05
CA ILE A 114 8.31 -20.20 9.63
C ILE A 114 9.26 -21.03 10.50
N THR A 115 10.47 -20.53 10.78
CA THR A 115 11.45 -21.23 11.62
C THR A 115 10.94 -21.40 13.04
N ASN A 116 10.30 -20.38 13.63
CA ASN A 116 9.66 -20.51 14.94
C ASN A 116 8.51 -21.52 14.95
N LEU A 117 7.67 -21.55 13.90
CA LEU A 117 6.56 -22.49 13.79
C LEU A 117 7.06 -23.94 13.71
N ILE A 118 8.10 -24.18 12.91
CA ILE A 118 8.76 -25.50 12.81
C ILE A 118 9.35 -25.89 14.17
N GLY A 119 9.97 -24.96 14.87
CA GLY A 119 10.52 -25.21 16.21
C GLY A 119 9.49 -25.59 17.25
N PHE A 120 8.37 -24.87 17.23
CA PHE A 120 7.24 -25.19 18.09
C PHE A 120 6.66 -26.58 17.77
N ALA A 121 6.52 -26.92 16.48
CA ALA A 121 6.04 -28.24 16.07
C ALA A 121 7.00 -29.37 16.50
N MET A 122 8.30 -29.17 16.37
CA MET A 122 9.31 -30.11 16.85
C MET A 122 9.28 -30.27 18.37
N ALA A 123 9.20 -29.16 19.12
CA ALA A 123 9.12 -29.20 20.58
C ALA A 123 7.86 -29.93 21.07
N PHE A 124 6.72 -29.70 20.41
CA PHE A 124 5.47 -30.40 20.71
C PHE A 124 5.59 -31.91 20.48
N LYS A 125 6.21 -32.32 19.36
CA LYS A 125 6.48 -33.74 19.09
C LYS A 125 7.41 -34.36 20.14
N CYS A 126 8.52 -33.69 20.47
CA CYS A 126 9.45 -34.15 21.50
C CYS A 126 8.76 -34.30 22.86
N TYR A 127 7.81 -33.41 23.20
CA TYR A 127 7.05 -33.50 24.43
C TYR A 127 6.06 -34.68 24.45
N ALA A 128 5.36 -34.90 23.33
CA ALA A 128 4.31 -35.93 23.24
C ALA A 128 4.88 -37.36 23.15
N GLU A 129 5.97 -37.56 22.40
CA GLU A 129 6.53 -38.88 22.13
C GLU A 129 7.54 -39.35 23.19
N TYR A 130 8.13 -38.43 23.97
CA TYR A 130 9.12 -38.80 24.98
C TYR A 130 8.49 -39.47 26.20
N ILE A 131 9.01 -40.65 26.55
CA ILE A 131 8.62 -41.42 27.73
C ILE A 131 9.64 -41.14 28.84
N GLY A 132 9.23 -40.38 29.85
CA GLY A 132 10.05 -39.96 30.97
C GLY A 132 9.22 -39.19 32.00
N ASP A 133 9.86 -38.69 33.04
CA ASP A 133 9.25 -37.77 34.00
C ASP A 133 8.96 -36.40 33.36
N ASP A 134 7.99 -35.67 33.91
CA ASP A 134 7.53 -34.39 33.35
C ASP A 134 8.63 -33.33 33.28
N VAL A 135 9.60 -33.38 34.21
CA VAL A 135 10.74 -32.45 34.22
C VAL A 135 11.68 -32.74 33.06
N THR A 136 12.06 -34.00 32.85
CA THR A 136 12.91 -34.38 31.71
C THR A 136 12.20 -34.15 30.37
N LYS A 137 10.90 -34.44 30.26
CA LYS A 137 10.09 -34.09 29.06
C LYS A 137 10.18 -32.62 28.71
N THR A 138 10.00 -31.76 29.72
CA THR A 138 10.04 -30.32 29.55
C THR A 138 11.44 -29.84 29.16
N MET A 139 12.48 -30.39 29.79
CA MET A 139 13.88 -30.08 29.48
C MET A 139 14.24 -30.45 28.04
N VAL A 140 13.87 -31.67 27.59
CA VAL A 140 14.11 -32.14 26.22
C VAL A 140 13.33 -31.30 25.20
N ALA A 141 12.06 -31.00 25.46
CA ALA A 141 11.24 -30.16 24.58
C ALA A 141 11.71 -28.70 24.53
N SER A 142 12.32 -28.18 25.60
CA SER A 142 12.86 -26.81 25.64
C SER A 142 14.11 -26.60 24.79
N THR A 143 14.86 -27.68 24.52
CA THR A 143 16.13 -27.62 23.76
C THR A 143 15.95 -27.12 22.32
N PRO A 144 15.05 -27.68 21.48
CA PRO A 144 14.80 -27.15 20.14
C PRO A 144 14.20 -25.73 20.17
N LEU A 145 13.39 -25.40 21.18
CA LEU A 145 12.85 -24.04 21.36
C LEU A 145 13.96 -23.02 21.62
N LEU A 146 14.91 -23.34 22.50
CA LEU A 146 16.05 -22.47 22.81
C LEU A 146 16.94 -22.27 21.58
N PHE A 147 17.27 -23.35 20.88
CA PHE A 147 18.07 -23.28 19.67
C PHE A 147 17.43 -22.39 18.61
N ILE A 148 16.13 -22.57 18.37
CA ILE A 148 15.40 -21.80 17.35
C ILE A 148 15.23 -20.35 17.76
N ASN A 149 14.95 -20.07 19.04
CA ASN A 149 14.94 -18.69 19.53
C ASN A 149 16.30 -18.00 19.36
N LEU A 150 17.41 -18.71 19.57
CA LEU A 150 18.75 -18.15 19.40
C LEU A 150 19.06 -17.85 17.93
N VAL A 151 18.72 -18.75 17.01
CA VAL A 151 18.79 -18.49 15.56
C VAL A 151 17.90 -17.31 15.16
N ALA A 152 16.70 -17.25 15.74
CA ALA A 152 15.74 -16.20 15.49
C ALA A 152 16.24 -14.81 15.99
N LEU A 153 16.99 -14.77 17.10
CA LEU A 153 17.68 -13.57 17.57
C LEU A 153 18.77 -13.09 16.60
N CYS A 154 19.52 -14.01 15.97
CA CYS A 154 20.49 -13.64 14.93
C CYS A 154 19.80 -12.97 13.73
N CYS A 155 18.58 -13.39 13.38
CA CYS A 155 17.78 -12.76 12.32
C CYS A 155 17.26 -11.35 12.69
N LEU A 156 17.28 -10.94 13.96
CA LEU A 156 16.87 -9.59 14.36
C LEU A 156 17.93 -8.52 14.04
N VAL A 157 19.20 -8.91 13.94
CA VAL A 157 20.31 -8.00 13.61
C VAL A 157 20.09 -7.29 12.27
N PRO A 158 19.85 -8.01 11.14
CA PRO A 158 19.59 -7.35 9.86
C PRO A 158 18.28 -6.55 9.87
N ILE A 159 17.27 -6.94 10.65
CA ILE A 159 15.99 -6.21 10.77
C ILE A 159 16.20 -4.84 11.42
N LYS A 160 17.07 -4.73 12.43
CA LYS A 160 17.41 -3.43 13.02
C LYS A 160 18.18 -2.54 12.04
N GLY A 161 19.11 -3.10 11.28
CA GLY A 161 19.88 -2.36 10.26
C GLY A 161 18.98 -1.77 9.18
N THR A 162 18.14 -2.60 8.57
CA THR A 162 17.22 -2.21 7.47
C THR A 162 16.22 -1.12 7.90
N LYS A 163 15.72 -1.16 9.15
CA LYS A 163 14.85 -0.07 9.67
C LYS A 163 15.57 1.28 9.72
N GLY A 164 16.86 1.30 10.07
CA GLY A 164 17.67 2.52 10.06
C GLY A 164 17.88 3.07 8.65
N GLU A 165 18.15 2.19 7.68
CA GLU A 165 18.31 2.60 6.28
C GLU A 165 17.01 3.13 5.67
N ILE A 166 15.86 2.51 5.98
CA ILE A 166 14.55 3.02 5.55
C ILE A 166 14.29 4.42 6.10
N ALA A 167 14.63 4.69 7.35
CA ALA A 167 14.48 6.04 7.93
C ALA A 167 15.35 7.05 7.18
N ARG A 168 16.63 6.72 6.96
CA ARG A 168 17.56 7.57 6.19
C ARG A 168 17.08 7.83 4.76
N LEU A 169 16.52 6.83 4.08
CA LEU A 169 15.97 7.00 2.73
C LEU A 169 14.71 7.87 2.72
N LYS A 170 13.84 7.74 3.73
CA LYS A 170 12.66 8.63 3.91
C LYS A 170 13.07 10.07 4.18
N ASP A 171 14.10 10.29 4.98
CA ASP A 171 14.63 11.64 5.24
C ASP A 171 15.17 12.25 3.95
N ARG A 172 15.94 11.49 3.16
CA ARG A 172 16.43 11.93 1.84
C ARG A 172 15.27 12.26 0.89
N MET A 173 14.23 11.44 0.87
CA MET A 173 13.02 11.69 0.06
C MET A 173 12.30 12.98 0.48
N THR A 174 12.23 13.24 1.79
CA THR A 174 11.60 14.45 2.34
C THR A 174 12.42 15.69 1.99
N ASN A 175 13.75 15.61 2.04
CA ASN A 175 14.64 16.70 1.64
C ASN A 175 14.49 17.05 0.14
N LEU A 176 14.43 16.03 -0.73
CA LEU A 176 14.17 16.21 -2.17
C LEU A 176 12.81 16.86 -2.43
N LYS A 177 11.77 16.44 -1.69
CA LYS A 177 10.44 17.05 -1.79
C LYS A 177 10.45 18.53 -1.38
N LEU A 178 11.15 18.86 -0.29
CA LEU A 178 11.31 20.25 0.15
C LEU A 178 12.05 21.09 -0.89
N ARG A 179 13.12 20.57 -1.52
CA ARG A 179 13.83 21.27 -2.60
C ARG A 179 12.90 21.60 -3.77
N LEU A 180 12.05 20.66 -4.19
CA LEU A 180 11.05 20.89 -5.24
C LEU A 180 10.02 21.97 -4.85
N GLU A 181 9.62 22.00 -3.58
CA GLU A 181 8.70 23.02 -3.08
C GLU A 181 9.36 24.41 -3.09
N PHE A 182 10.63 24.54 -2.67
CA PHE A 182 11.37 25.81 -2.74
C PHE A 182 11.60 26.30 -4.17
N ASP A 183 12.02 25.42 -5.09
CA ASP A 183 12.21 25.76 -6.51
C ASP A 183 10.90 26.18 -7.20
N SER A 184 9.75 25.77 -6.65
CA SER A 184 8.43 26.18 -7.16
C SER A 184 8.00 27.57 -6.68
N ILE A 185 8.57 28.04 -5.56
CA ILE A 185 8.25 29.35 -4.96
C ILE A 185 9.13 30.47 -5.56
N ILE A 186 10.38 30.15 -5.91
CA ILE A 186 11.35 31.07 -6.55
C ILE A 186 11.16 31.07 -8.08
#